data_AF-A0A9E0FNP4-F1
#
_entry.id   AF-A0A9E0FNP4-F1
#
_cell.length_a   1.000
_cell.length_b   1.000
_cell.length_c   1.000
_cell.angle_alpha   90.00
_cell.angle_beta   90.00
_cell.angle_gamma   90.00
#
_symmetry.space_group_name_H-M   'P 1'
#
loop_
_entity.id
_entity.type
_entity.pdbx_description
1 polymer ?
#
loop_
_entity_poly.entity_id
_entity_poly.type
_entity_poly.pdbx_seq_one_letter_code
_entity_poly.pdbx_strand_id
1 'polypeptide(L)'
;MDKKYVAYAGSYTHESSKGIHIYDCDVAKGRITEREEVAIDNPSFIAFSHDKNFLYSIGDQGVSAYAVLEDGSLELMNVASITGMR
;
A
#
# COMPACT_ATOMS: atom_id res chain seq x y z
N MET A 1 -18.95 17.11 -5.54
CA MET A 1 -18.46 15.80 -5.07
C MET A 1 -17.34 16.08 -4.10
N ASP A 2 -17.50 15.68 -2.84
CA ASP A 2 -16.43 15.80 -1.85
C ASP A 2 -15.26 14.91 -2.29
N LYS A 3 -14.06 15.48 -2.32
CA LYS A 3 -12.85 14.74 -2.66
C LYS A 3 -12.56 13.75 -1.54
N LYS A 4 -12.61 12.45 -1.83
CA LYS A 4 -12.09 11.41 -0.94
C LYS A 4 -10.60 11.26 -1.17
N TYR A 5 -9.83 11.23 -0.09
CA TYR A 5 -8.39 11.01 -0.13
C TYR A 5 -8.09 9.70 0.61
N VAL A 6 -7.28 8.86 -0.03
CA VAL A 6 -6.79 7.60 0.53
C VAL A 6 -5.28 7.73 0.71
N ALA A 7 -4.79 7.35 1.89
CA ALA A 7 -3.37 7.31 2.21
C ALA A 7 -2.91 5.85 2.39
N TYR A 8 -1.64 5.60 2.06
CA TYR A 8 -1.03 4.29 2.09
C TYR A 8 0.27 4.39 2.89
N ALA A 9 0.51 3.45 3.80
CA ALA A 9 1.72 3.40 4.60
C ALA A 9 2.28 1.98 4.63
N GLY A 10 3.53 1.81 4.21
CA GLY A 10 4.28 0.57 4.41
C GLY A 10 4.85 0.50 5.83
N SER A 11 4.98 -0.71 6.36
CA SER A 11 5.51 -0.99 7.71
C SER A 11 6.50 -2.16 7.69
N TYR A 12 7.24 -2.31 8.78
CA TYR A 12 7.92 -3.57 9.09
C TYR A 12 6.95 -4.50 9.85
N THR A 13 6.94 -5.79 9.48
CA THR A 13 5.96 -6.79 9.96
C THR A 13 6.46 -7.62 11.14
N HIS A 14 7.51 -7.18 11.84
CA HIS A 14 8.11 -7.91 12.98
C HIS A 14 7.20 -8.03 14.22
N GLU A 15 6.05 -7.36 14.26
CA GLU A 15 5.11 -7.39 15.39
C GLU A 15 3.65 -7.64 14.93
N SER A 16 2.74 -6.67 15.14
CA SER A 16 1.31 -6.82 14.85
C SER A 16 0.93 -6.42 13.42
N SER A 17 1.82 -5.71 12.70
CA SER A 17 1.53 -5.28 11.34
C SER A 17 1.73 -6.43 10.34
N LYS A 18 0.84 -6.47 9.36
CA LYS A 18 0.81 -7.41 8.25
C LYS A 18 1.32 -6.81 6.94
N GLY A 19 1.55 -5.50 6.87
CA GLY A 19 2.20 -4.89 5.70
C GLY A 19 1.74 -3.46 5.38
N ILE A 20 1.00 -3.29 4.29
CA ILE A 20 0.59 -1.95 3.82
C ILE A 20 -0.74 -1.57 4.46
N HIS A 21 -0.77 -0.49 5.22
CA HIS A 21 -1.98 0.07 5.80
C HIS A 21 -2.62 1.08 4.87
N ILE A 22 -3.96 1.02 4.74
CA ILE A 22 -4.76 1.90 3.91
C ILE A 22 -5.69 2.71 4.81
N TYR A 23 -5.71 4.03 4.61
CA TYR A 23 -6.46 4.95 5.44
C TYR A 23 -7.37 5.86 4.63
N ASP A 24 -8.55 6.15 5.18
CA ASP A 24 -9.42 7.23 4.76
C ASP A 24 -9.01 8.55 5.43
N CYS A 25 -8.81 9.59 4.63
CA CYS A 25 -8.46 10.92 5.12
C CYS A 25 -9.65 11.89 5.00
N ASP A 26 -10.23 12.28 6.14
CA ASP A 26 -11.16 13.41 6.25
C ASP A 26 -10.33 14.69 6.43
N VAL A 27 -9.95 15.29 5.30
CA VAL A 27 -9.12 16.51 5.27
C VAL A 27 -9.82 17.69 5.92
N ALA A 28 -11.15 17.79 5.80
CA ALA A 28 -11.92 18.88 6.38
C ALA A 28 -11.91 18.84 7.92
N LYS A 29 -11.95 17.63 8.50
CA LYS A 29 -11.89 17.44 9.97
C LYS A 29 -10.49 17.15 10.50
N GLY A 30 -9.48 17.02 9.63
CA GLY A 30 -8.11 16.66 10.01
C GLY A 30 -8.01 15.27 10.64
N ARG A 31 -8.79 14.30 10.17
CA ARG A 31 -8.82 12.93 10.72
C ARG A 31 -8.38 11.90 9.70
N ILE A 32 -7.69 10.87 10.19
CA ILE A 32 -7.29 9.70 9.41
C ILE A 32 -7.89 8.49 10.13
N THR A 33 -8.51 7.59 9.38
CA THR A 33 -9.11 6.35 9.91
C THR A 33 -8.58 5.17 9.11
N GLU A 34 -8.04 4.18 9.80
CA GLU A 34 -7.58 2.95 9.17
C GLU A 34 -8.77 2.20 8.59
N ARG A 35 -8.65 1.79 7.34
CA ARG A 35 -9.70 1.08 6.62
C ARG A 35 -9.36 -0.40 6.52
N GLU A 36 -8.17 -0.72 6.03
CA GLU A 36 -7.72 -2.09 5.83
C GLU A 36 -6.20 -2.20 5.83
N GLU A 37 -5.74 -3.45 5.84
CA GLU A 37 -4.33 -3.81 5.85
C GLU A 37 -4.06 -4.91 4.82
N VAL A 38 -3.08 -4.68 3.95
CA VAL A 38 -2.69 -5.60 2.88
C VAL A 38 -1.48 -6.39 3.33
N ALA A 39 -1.58 -7.72 3.26
CA ALA A 39 -0.53 -8.64 3.68
C ALA A 39 0.66 -8.61 2.70
N ILE A 40 1.83 -8.22 3.19
CA ILE A 40 3.13 -8.30 2.51
C ILE A 40 4.23 -8.21 3.56
N ASP A 41 5.29 -9.00 3.40
CA ASP A 41 6.40 -9.02 4.35
C ASP A 41 7.28 -7.78 4.24
N ASN A 42 7.29 -7.01 5.33
CA ASN A 42 8.13 -5.85 5.59
C ASN A 42 8.15 -4.74 4.49
N PRO A 43 7.04 -4.29 3.90
CA PRO A 43 7.03 -3.27 2.84
C PRO A 43 7.69 -1.94 3.28
N SER A 44 8.97 -1.75 2.94
CA SER A 44 9.76 -0.61 3.45
C SER A 44 9.66 0.64 2.59
N PHE A 45 9.23 0.48 1.34
CA PHE A 45 9.03 1.58 0.40
C PHE A 45 7.90 1.25 -0.57
N ILE A 46 7.05 2.24 -0.84
CA ILE A 46 5.94 2.16 -1.77
C ILE A 46 5.97 3.32 -2.75
N ALA A 47 5.55 3.09 -3.99
CA ALA A 47 5.44 4.12 -5.01
C ALA A 47 4.27 3.86 -5.96
N PHE A 48 3.61 4.93 -6.39
CA PHE A 48 2.61 4.86 -7.44
C PHE A 48 3.26 4.90 -8.83
N SER A 49 2.62 4.19 -9.76
CA SER A 49 2.72 4.49 -11.19
C SER A 49 2.31 5.95 -11.48
N HIS A 50 2.79 6.49 -12.61
CA HIS A 50 2.54 7.89 -12.98
C HIS A 50 1.06 8.23 -13.14
N ASP A 51 0.26 7.28 -13.64
CA ASP A 51 -1.19 7.39 -13.79
C ASP A 51 -1.97 6.97 -12.54
N LYS A 52 -1.27 6.48 -11.50
CA LYS A 52 -1.79 6.02 -10.21
C LYS A 52 -2.73 4.81 -10.28
N ASN A 53 -2.73 4.09 -11.40
CA ASN A 53 -3.51 2.86 -11.55
C ASN A 53 -2.87 1.67 -10.82
N PHE A 54 -1.56 1.77 -10.54
CA PHE A 54 -0.77 0.74 -9.88
C PHE A 54 0.06 1.30 -8.72
N LEU A 55 0.24 0.48 -7.68
CA LEU A 55 1.14 0.70 -6.56
C LEU A 55 2.20 -0.41 -6.54
N TYR A 56 3.45 -0.05 -6.34
CA TYR A 56 4.58 -0.96 -6.20
C TYR A 56 5.12 -0.90 -4.79
N SER A 57 5.51 -2.04 -4.24
CA SER A 57 6.15 -2.14 -2.94
C SER A 57 7.36 -3.07 -3.00
N ILE A 58 8.44 -2.69 -2.32
CA ILE A 58 9.56 -3.60 -2.06
C ILE A 58 9.34 -4.31 -0.72
N GLY A 59 9.33 -5.64 -0.74
CA GLY A 59 9.21 -6.51 0.43
C GLY A 59 10.18 -7.68 0.34
N ASP A 60 10.18 -8.56 1.33
CA ASP A 60 11.17 -9.64 1.44
C ASP A 60 11.14 -10.62 0.26
N GLN A 61 9.99 -10.75 -0.41
CA GLN A 61 9.81 -11.59 -1.60
C GLN A 61 10.20 -10.89 -2.92
N GLY A 62 10.71 -9.66 -2.86
CA GLY A 62 11.03 -8.82 -4.02
C GLY A 62 10.03 -7.68 -4.20
N VAL A 63 9.69 -7.36 -5.45
CA VAL A 63 8.75 -6.27 -5.78
C VAL A 63 7.36 -6.85 -6.01
N SER A 64 6.40 -6.40 -5.21
CA SER A 64 4.97 -6.67 -5.41
C SER A 64 4.33 -5.51 -6.17
N ALA A 65 3.49 -5.83 -7.16
CA ALA A 65 2.66 -4.85 -7.86
C ALA A 65 1.18 -5.08 -7.55
N TYR A 66 0.47 -3.99 -7.31
CA TYR A 66 -0.94 -3.97 -6.97
C TYR A 66 -1.70 -3.08 -7.95
N ALA A 67 -2.90 -3.50 -8.37
CA ALA A 67 -3.87 -2.62 -8.99
C ALA A 67 -4.55 -1.79 -7.89
N VAL A 68 -4.74 -0.49 -8.16
CA VAL A 68 -5.47 0.42 -7.28
C VAL A 68 -6.92 0.44 -7.73
N LEU A 69 -7.83 -0.05 -6.89
CA LEU A 69 -9.26 -0.12 -7.18
C LEU A 69 -9.92 1.26 -7.04
N GLU A 70 -11.16 1.38 -7.52
CA GLU A 70 -11.91 2.65 -7.52
C GLU A 70 -12.07 3.27 -6.12
N ASP A 71 -12.14 2.45 -5.08
CA ASP A 71 -12.25 2.89 -3.69
C ASP A 71 -10.89 3.15 -3.02
N GLY A 72 -9.78 2.83 -3.69
CA GLY A 72 -8.42 2.91 -3.17
C GLY A 72 -7.92 1.64 -2.49
N SER A 73 -8.67 0.55 -2.54
CA SER A 73 -8.16 -0.77 -2.12
C SER A 73 -7.11 -1.28 -3.10
N LEU A 74 -6.28 -2.22 -2.64
CA LEU A 74 -5.20 -2.81 -3.44
C LEU A 74 -5.47 -4.27 -3.78
N GLU A 75 -5.41 -4.61 -5.06
CA GLU A 75 -5.48 -5.99 -5.54
C GLU A 75 -4.10 -6.45 -6.00
N LEU A 76 -3.57 -7.53 -5.41
CA LEU A 76 -2.26 -8.07 -5.80
C LEU A 76 -2.30 -8.62 -7.23
N MET A 77 -1.41 -8.14 -8.09
CA MET A 77 -1.31 -8.60 -9.48
C MET A 77 -0.21 -9.64 -9.65
N ASN A 78 1.00 -9.32 -9.19
CA ASN A 78 2.16 -10.20 -9.28
C ASN A 78 3.26 -9.81 -8.29
N VAL A 79 4.21 -10.72 -8.13
CA VAL A 79 5.46 -10.52 -7.37
C VAL A 79 6.62 -10.91 -8.26
N ALA A 80 7.67 -10.08 -8.29
CA ALA A 80 8.89 -10.34 -9.04
C ALA A 80 10.11 -10.32 -8.10
N SER A 81 10.94 -11.36 -8.17
CA SER A 81 12.18 -11.42 -7.42
C SER A 81 13.16 -10.34 -7.89
N ILE A 82 13.86 -9.72 -6.96
CA ILE A 82 14.99 -8.83 -7.25
C ILE A 82 16.30 -9.59 -7.49
N THR A 83 16.28 -10.93 -7.47
CA THR A 83 17.44 -11.82 -7.66
C THR A 83 18.59 -11.52 -6.68
N GLY A 84 18.25 -10.97 -5.51
CA GLY A 84 19.19 -10.55 -4.47
C GLY A 84 18.50 -10.51 -3.11
N MET A 85 19.24 -10.08 -2.09
CA MET A 85 18.65 -9.82 -0.76
C MET A 85 18.09 -8.41 -0.71
N ARG A 86 17.02 -8.25 0.05
CA ARG A 86 16.46 -6.97 0.43
C ARG A 86 17.24 -6.37 1.60
#